data_AF-A0A4Y7RD30-F1
#
_entry.id   AF-A0A4Y7RD30-F1
#
_cell.length_a   1.000
_cell.length_b   1.000
_cell.length_c   1.000
_cell.angle_alpha   90.00
_cell.angle_beta   90.00
_cell.angle_gamma   90.00
#
_symmetry.space_group_name_H-M   'P 1'
#
loop_
_entity.id
_entity.type
_entity.pdbx_description
1 polymer ?
#
loop_
_entity_poly.entity_id
_entity_poly.type
_entity_poly.pdbx_seq_one_letter_code
_entity_poly.pdbx_strand_id
1 'polypeptide(L)' 'LLHIADSIEQAGPVWTSWAFPTERSCGRLLPAIRSRRHPFANLDNYVVASAQL' A
#
# COMPACT_ATOMS: atom_id res chain seq x y z
N LEU A 1 2.72 -8.82 -22.19
CA LEU A 1 1.72 -9.56 -21.39
C LEU A 1 2.20 -10.94 -20.94
N LEU A 2 3.14 -11.60 -21.65
CA LEU A 2 3.64 -12.95 -21.27
C LEU A 2 4.47 -12.98 -19.97
N HIS A 3 5.23 -11.92 -19.66
CA HIS A 3 6.13 -11.90 -18.48
C HIS A 3 5.44 -11.88 -17.12
N ILE A 4 4.13 -11.63 -17.09
CA ILE A 4 3.37 -11.58 -15.84
C ILE A 4 3.29 -12.99 -15.25
N ALA A 5 3.07 -14.02 -16.06
CA ALA A 5 3.00 -15.40 -15.58
C ALA A 5 4.33 -15.87 -14.97
N ASP A 6 5.45 -15.63 -15.65
CA ASP A 6 6.79 -15.97 -15.15
C ASP A 6 7.12 -15.22 -13.84
N SER A 7 6.71 -13.96 -13.75
CA SER A 7 6.92 -13.14 -12.55
C SER A 7 6.07 -13.64 -11.37
N ILE A 8 4.88 -14.19 -11.63
CA ILE A 8 3.99 -14.77 -10.61
C ILE A 8 4.56 -16.09 -10.09
N GLU A 9 5.11 -16.94 -10.97
CA GLU A 9 5.75 -18.19 -10.54
C GLU A 9 7.02 -17.92 -9.72
N GLN A 10 7.83 -16.92 -10.11
CA GLN A 10 9.04 -16.54 -9.37
C GLN A 10 8.76 -15.83 -8.04
N ALA A 11 7.72 -14.98 -7.97
CA ALA A 11 7.36 -14.24 -6.76
C ALA A 11 6.53 -15.06 -5.75
N GLY A 12 6.16 -16.29 -6.09
CA GLY A 12 5.18 -17.08 -5.35
C GLY A 12 3.75 -16.57 -5.55
N PRO A 13 2.75 -17.21 -4.93
CA PRO A 13 1.34 -16.87 -5.13
C PRO A 13 1.13 -15.36 -4.98
N VAL A 14 0.60 -14.69 -6.01
CA VAL A 14 0.37 -13.22 -6.03
C VAL A 14 -0.25 -12.72 -4.75
N TRP A 15 -1.17 -13.48 -4.17
CA TRP A 15 -1.81 -13.11 -2.92
C TRP A 15 -0.82 -13.08 -1.75
N THR A 16 0.15 -14.00 -1.65
CA THR A 16 1.17 -13.96 -0.59
C THR A 16 2.16 -12.80 -0.77
N SER A 17 2.56 -12.52 -2.00
CA SER A 17 3.53 -11.46 -2.29
C SER A 17 2.90 -10.06 -2.22
N TRP A 18 1.58 -9.93 -2.45
CA TRP A 18 0.90 -8.63 -2.46
C TRP A 18 0.08 -8.36 -1.20
N ALA A 19 -0.56 -9.37 -0.60
CA ALA A 19 -1.44 -9.16 0.55
C ALA A 19 -0.65 -8.63 1.75
N PHE A 20 0.52 -9.18 2.05
CA PHE A 20 1.30 -8.73 3.19
C PHE A 20 1.78 -7.27 3.09
N PRO A 21 2.38 -6.80 1.98
CA PRO A 21 2.75 -5.39 1.85
C PRO A 21 1.54 -4.46 1.74
N THR A 22 0.43 -4.87 1.13
CA THR A 22 -0.79 -4.04 1.10
C THR A 22 -1.41 -3.93 2.49
N GLU A 23 -1.51 -5.01 3.24
CA GLU A 23 -2.05 -5.02 4.61
C GLU A 23 -1.17 -4.20 5.57
N ARG A 24 0.17 -4.31 5.44
CA ARG A 24 1.11 -3.45 6.16
C ARG A 24 0.95 -1.97 5.82
N SER A 25 0.74 -1.65 4.55
CA SER A 25 0.56 -0.28 4.06
C SER A 25 -0.77 0.29 4.57
N CYS A 26 -1.86 -0.47 4.47
CA CYS A 26 -3.16 -0.11 5.04
C CYS A 26 -3.09 0.10 6.55
N GLY A 27 -2.35 -0.75 7.28
CA GLY A 27 -2.10 -0.58 8.71
C GLY A 27 -1.38 0.72 9.08
N ARG A 28 -0.52 1.25 8.19
CA ARG A 28 0.13 2.57 8.37
C ARG A 28 -0.77 3.75 7.99
N LEU A 29 -1.68 3.54 7.05
CA LEU A 29 -2.62 4.57 6.59
C LEU A 29 -3.79 4.76 7.55
N LEU A 30 -4.25 3.70 8.23
CA LEU A 30 -5.38 3.77 9.18
C LEU A 30 -5.16 4.81 10.31
N PRO A 31 -3.99 4.88 10.98
CA PRO A 31 -3.70 5.93 11.97
C PRO A 31 -3.68 7.36 11.40
N ALA A 32 -3.41 7.53 10.10
CA ALA A 32 -3.37 8.83 9.44
C ALA A 32 -4.77 9.44 9.27
N ILE A 33 -5.83 8.61 9.31
CA ILE A 33 -7.25 9.04 9.28
C ILE A 33 -7.71 9.48 10.69
N ARG A 34 -6.86 10.18 11.44
CA ARG A 34 -7.23 10.71 12.77
C ARG A 34 -8.04 12.00 12.67
N SER A 35 -7.89 12.73 11.57
CA SER A 35 -8.59 13.98 11.31
C SER A 35 -9.99 13.73 10.75
N ARG A 36 -11.03 14.01 11.54
CA ARG A 36 -12.44 13.86 11.15
C ARG A 36 -12.95 15.01 10.27
N ARG A 37 -12.20 16.12 10.17
CA ARG A 37 -12.60 17.33 9.44
C ARG A 37 -12.17 17.30 7.97
N HIS A 38 -10.96 16.80 7.68
CA HIS A 38 -10.43 16.67 6.32
C HIS A 38 -9.65 15.35 6.17
N PRO A 39 -10.34 14.19 6.20
CA PRO A 39 -9.67 12.88 6.22
C PRO A 39 -8.83 12.62 4.96
N PHE A 40 -9.36 12.96 3.78
CA PHE A 40 -8.68 12.68 2.51
C PHE A 40 -7.46 13.57 2.27
N ALA A 41 -7.56 14.88 2.55
CA ALA A 41 -6.43 15.80 2.39
C ALA A 41 -5.27 15.49 3.35
N ASN A 42 -5.56 15.01 4.57
CA ASN A 42 -4.51 14.60 5.50
C ASN A 42 -3.87 13.27 5.09
N LEU A 43 -4.65 12.34 4.54
CA LEU A 43 -4.13 11.07 4.05
C LEU A 43 -3.21 11.28 2.84
N ASP A 44 -3.59 12.17 1.92
CA ASP A 44 -2.78 12.52 0.74
C ASP A 44 -1.42 13.12 1.15
N ASN A 45 -1.44 14.10 2.06
CA ASN A 45 -0.22 14.68 2.62
C ASN A 45 0.65 13.64 3.35
N TYR A 46 0.04 12.69 4.07
CA TYR A 46 0.76 11.63 4.76
C TYR A 46 1.42 10.64 3.79
N VAL A 47 0.74 10.28 2.70
CA VAL A 47 1.28 9.43 1.63
C VAL A 47 2.47 10.11 0.96
N VAL A 48 2.34 11.38 0.60
CA VAL A 48 3.43 12.17 -0.01
C VAL A 48 4.62 12.27 0.95
N ALA A 49 4.40 12.60 2.21
CA ALA A 49 5.46 12.69 3.20
C ALA A 49 6.15 11.34 3.47
N SER A 50 5.39 10.24 3.46
CA SER A 50 5.95 8.88 3.65
C SER A 50 6.73 8.37 2.44
N ALA A 51 6.42 8.84 1.23
CA ALA A 51 7.13 8.48 0.00
C ALA A 51 8.43 9.27 -0.21
N GLN A 52 8.62 10.36 0.54
CA GLN A 52 9.81 11.22 0.49
C GLN A 52 10.86 10.89 1.56
N LEU A 53 10.58 9.90 2.43
CA LEU A 53 11.49 9.34 3.44
C LEU A 53 12.27 8.15 2.88
#